data_AF-A0A950LWE0-F1
#
_entry.id   AF-A0A950LWE0-F1
#
_cell.length_a   1.000
_cell.length_b   1.000
_cell.length_c   1.000
_cell.angle_alpha   90.00
_cell.angle_beta   90.00
_cell.angle_gamma   90.00
#
_symmetry.space_group_name_H-M   'P 1'
#
loop_
_entity.id
_entity.type
_entity.pdbx_description
1 polymer ?
#
loop_
_entity_poly.entity_id
_entity_poly.type
_entity_poly.pdbx_seq_one_letter_code
_entity_poly.pdbx_strand_id
1 'polypeptide(L)' 'MLKGFRPAEVTRIRWSREQDVATLPDYALSHSTVAVLPARQREAVLAAVRRMATEHPDLLGRDHVTVPMQVVRWTYHRHN' A
#
# COMPACT_ATOMS: atom_id res chain seq x y z
N MET A 1 -1.70 26.31 0.77
CA MET A 1 -2.64 26.69 1.86
C MET A 1 -4.03 26.65 1.27
N LEU A 2 -4.99 25.94 1.89
CA LEU A 2 -6.36 25.87 1.37
C LEU A 2 -7.13 27.12 1.81
N LYS A 3 -7.71 27.87 0.86
CA LYS A 3 -8.46 29.10 1.16
C LYS A 3 -9.65 28.77 2.06
N GLY A 4 -9.83 29.53 3.15
CA GLY A 4 -10.91 29.29 4.11
C GLY A 4 -10.56 28.28 5.23
N PHE A 5 -9.34 27.76 5.25
CA PHE A 5 -8.86 26.85 6.29
C PHE A 5 -7.56 27.36 6.93
N ARG A 6 -7.42 27.09 8.23
CA ARG A 6 -6.17 27.30 8.97
C ARG A 6 -5.04 26.42 8.38
N PRO A 7 -3.76 26.73 8.68
CA PRO A 7 -2.66 25.81 8.38
C PRO A 7 -2.97 24.38 8.85
N ALA A 8 -2.57 23.40 8.07
CA ALA A 8 -2.86 22.01 8.39
C ALA A 8 -2.08 21.56 9.62
N GLU A 9 -2.76 20.81 10.49
CA GLU A 9 -2.07 20.00 11.50
C GLU A 9 -1.61 18.70 10.84
N VAL A 10 -0.33 18.38 11.00
CA VAL A 10 0.29 17.20 10.37
C VAL A 10 0.68 16.19 11.43
N THR A 11 0.05 15.01 11.41
CA THR A 11 0.39 13.89 12.30
C THR A 11 1.00 12.75 11.48
N ARG A 12 2.13 12.20 11.96
CA ARG A 12 2.71 10.97 11.40
C ARG A 12 2.33 9.79 12.29
N ILE A 13 1.79 8.75 11.70
CA ILE A 13 1.35 7.54 12.41
C ILE A 13 2.11 6.36 11.82
N ARG A 14 2.70 5.54 12.69
CA ARG A 14 3.46 4.34 12.33
C ARG A 14 2.90 3.14 13.06
N TRP A 15 2.82 2.02 12.36
CA TRP A 15 2.44 0.74 12.92
C TRP A 15 2.99 -0.38 12.03
N SER A 16 2.81 -1.63 12.44
CA SER A 16 3.06 -2.79 11.59
C SER A 16 1.78 -3.57 11.42
N ARG A 17 1.62 -4.22 10.28
CA ARG A 17 0.53 -5.17 10.04
C ARG A 17 1.08 -6.50 9.56
N GLU A 18 0.38 -7.58 9.89
CA GLU A 18 0.62 -8.86 9.25
C GLU A 18 -0.07 -8.89 7.88
N GLN A 19 0.61 -9.52 6.93
CA GLN A 19 0.16 -9.69 5.56
C GLN A 19 0.37 -11.15 5.17
N ASP A 20 -0.71 -11.81 4.77
CA ASP A 20 -0.65 -13.14 4.17
C ASP A 20 0.08 -13.05 2.82
N VAL A 21 1.09 -13.89 2.63
CA VAL A 21 1.89 -13.98 1.41
C VAL A 21 1.03 -14.42 0.22
N ALA A 22 0.05 -15.30 0.44
CA ALA A 22 -0.83 -15.80 -0.61
C ALA A 22 -1.75 -14.71 -1.20
N THR A 23 -2.08 -13.68 -0.42
CA THR A 23 -2.97 -12.57 -0.84
C THR A 23 -2.22 -11.37 -1.43
N LEU A 24 -0.89 -11.44 -1.56
CA LEU A 24 -0.09 -10.36 -2.16
C LEU A 24 -0.53 -9.95 -3.58
N PRO A 25 -0.98 -10.85 -4.48
CA PRO A 25 -1.52 -10.45 -5.78
C PRO A 25 -2.79 -9.59 -5.67
N ASP A 26 -3.71 -9.95 -4.76
CA ASP A 26 -4.94 -9.19 -4.53
C ASP A 26 -4.62 -7.83 -3.89
N TYR A 27 -3.64 -7.81 -2.98
CA TYR A 27 -3.13 -6.57 -2.42
C TYR A 27 -2.54 -5.68 -3.51
N ALA A 28 -1.75 -6.23 -4.44
CA ALA A 28 -1.22 -5.49 -5.58
C ALA A 28 -2.33 -4.92 -6.47
N LEU A 29 -3.42 -5.66 -6.70
CA LEU A 29 -4.59 -5.18 -7.44
C LEU A 29 -5.34 -4.05 -6.73
N SER A 30 -5.28 -3.98 -5.40
CA SER A 30 -5.91 -2.88 -4.65
C SER A 30 -5.24 -1.53 -4.90
N HIS A 31 -3.99 -1.52 -5.37
CA HIS A 31 -3.30 -0.29 -5.75
C HIS A 31 -3.87 0.27 -7.04
N SER A 32 -4.39 1.50 -6.98
CA SER A 32 -5.00 2.19 -8.13
C SER A 32 -4.11 2.20 -9.37
N THR A 33 -2.79 2.38 -9.20
CA THR A 33 -1.82 2.35 -10.31
C THR A 33 -1.79 1.01 -11.04
N VAL A 34 -1.99 -0.12 -10.35
CA VAL A 34 -2.03 -1.46 -10.95
C VAL A 34 -3.42 -1.76 -11.52
N ALA A 35 -4.47 -1.36 -10.79
CA ALA A 35 -5.85 -1.62 -11.18
C ALA A 35 -6.21 -1.03 -12.55
N VAL A 36 -5.72 0.17 -12.85
CA VAL A 36 -6.02 0.90 -14.09
C VAL A 36 -5.15 0.49 -15.29
N LEU A 37 -4.18 -0.41 -15.09
CA LEU A 37 -3.33 -0.86 -16.19
C LEU A 37 -4.14 -1.62 -17.25
N PRO A 38 -3.74 -1.52 -18.54
CA PRO A 38 -4.22 -2.43 -19.57
C PRO A 38 -4.03 -3.89 -19.13
N ALA A 39 -4.98 -4.77 -19.49
CA ALA A 39 -5.03 -6.14 -18.99
C ALA A 39 -3.69 -6.89 -19.10
N ARG A 40 -3.00 -6.79 -20.23
CA ARG A 40 -1.69 -7.44 -20.44
C ARG A 40 -0.62 -6.94 -19.47
N GLN A 41 -0.58 -5.63 -19.22
CA GLN A 41 0.39 -5.02 -18.30
C GLN A 41 0.06 -5.38 -16.85
N ARG A 42 -1.24 -5.37 -16.50
CA ARG A 42 -1.71 -5.81 -15.19
C ARG A 42 -1.31 -7.26 -14.91
N GLU A 43 -1.58 -8.18 -15.83
CA GLU A 43 -1.17 -9.58 -15.68
C GLU A 43 0.34 -9.76 -15.54
N ALA A 44 1.14 -8.96 -16.26
CA ALA A 44 2.60 -8.99 -16.10
C ALA A 44 3.03 -8.58 -14.67
N VAL A 45 2.39 -7.57 -14.09
CA VAL A 45 2.62 -7.18 -12.68
C VAL A 45 2.21 -8.31 -11.73
N LEU A 46 1.03 -8.90 -11.91
CA LEU A 46 0.57 -9.99 -11.04
C LEU A 46 1.46 -11.23 -11.13
N ALA A 47 1.94 -11.58 -12.32
CA ALA A 47 2.90 -12.66 -12.50
C ALA A 47 4.22 -12.35 -11.76
N ALA A 48 4.72 -11.12 -11.81
CA ALA A 48 5.90 -10.71 -11.07
C ALA A 48 5.69 -10.78 -9.54
N VAL A 49 4.52 -10.38 -9.04
CA VAL A 49 4.17 -10.48 -7.61
C VAL A 49 4.08 -11.94 -7.17
N ARG A 50 3.44 -12.81 -7.96
CA ARG A 50 3.38 -14.26 -7.67
C ARG A 50 4.78 -14.87 -7.61
N ARG A 51 5.65 -14.52 -8.56
CA ARG A 51 7.06 -14.97 -8.57
C ARG A 51 7.82 -14.48 -7.34
N MET A 52 7.67 -13.21 -6.98
CA MET A 52 8.27 -12.65 -5.77
C MET A 52 7.80 -13.39 -4.52
N ALA A 53 6.50 -13.69 -4.39
CA ALA A 53 5.95 -14.42 -3.26
C ALA A 53 6.57 -15.81 -3.07
N THR A 54 7.01 -16.46 -4.16
CA THR A 54 7.60 -17.80 -4.11
C THR A 54 9.13 -17.82 -4.10
N GLU A 55 9.79 -16.77 -4.59
CA GLU A 55 11.25 -16.78 -4.80
C GLU A 55 12.02 -15.80 -3.91
N HIS A 56 11.35 -14.78 -3.37
CA HIS A 56 12.04 -13.75 -2.59
C HIS A 56 12.51 -14.33 -1.24
N PRO A 57 13.79 -14.17 -0.84
CA PRO A 57 14.31 -14.75 0.41
C PRO A 57 13.52 -14.36 1.67
N ASP A 58 13.00 -13.14 1.71
CA ASP A 58 12.20 -12.66 2.85
C ASP A 58 10.79 -13.26 2.91
N LEU A 59 10.31 -13.89 1.83
CA LEU A 59 8.97 -14.46 1.69
C LEU A 59 9.00 -15.99 1.59
N LEU A 60 10.11 -16.57 1.14
CA LEU A 60 10.26 -17.99 0.88
C LEU A 60 9.92 -18.84 2.11
N GLY A 61 8.95 -19.74 1.94
CA GLY A 61 8.50 -20.64 3.01
C GLY A 61 7.72 -19.97 4.14
N ARG A 62 7.30 -18.71 3.98
CA ARG A 62 6.50 -17.98 4.97
C ARG A 62 5.05 -17.85 4.51
N ASP A 63 4.14 -18.08 5.44
CA ASP A 63 2.71 -17.83 5.22
C ASP A 63 2.36 -16.36 5.45
N HIS A 64 3.08 -15.70 6.37
CA HIS A 64 2.83 -14.32 6.78
C HIS A 64 4.11 -13.51 6.85
N VAL A 65 3.99 -12.20 6.57
CA VAL A 65 5.06 -11.22 6.75
C VAL A 65 4.59 -9.97 7.47
N THR A 66 5.46 -9.43 8.31
CA THR A 66 5.23 -8.16 9.00
C THR A 66 5.61 -6.99 8.10
N VAL A 67 4.64 -6.17 7.73
CA VAL A 67 4.84 -5.00 6.88
C VAL A 67 4.81 -3.73 7.73
N PRO A 68 5.89 -2.93 7.75
CA PRO A 68 5.87 -1.64 8.41
C PRO A 68 5.03 -0.65 7.59
N MET A 69 4.14 0.06 8.27
CA MET A 69 3.21 1.02 7.68
C MET A 69 3.50 2.42 8.23
N GLN A 70 3.39 3.41 7.35
CA GLN A 70 3.43 4.82 7.74
C GLN A 70 2.39 5.60 6.96
N VAL A 71 1.61 6.42 7.66
CA VAL A 71 0.72 7.41 7.04
C VAL A 71 0.97 8.80 7.61
N VAL A 72 0.67 9.79 6.78
CA VAL A 72 0.67 11.20 7.17
C VAL A 72 -0.77 11.69 7.11
N ARG A 73 -1.33 12.02 8.28
CA ARG A 73 -2.66 12.62 8.40
C ARG A 73 -2.52 14.13 8.37
N TRP A 74 -3.25 14.76 7.45
CA TRP A 74 -3.37 16.21 7.34
C TRP A 74 -4.78 16.60 7.79
N THR A 75 -4.87 17.38 8.86
CA THR A 75 -6.16 17.89 9.37
C THR A 75 -6.27 19.38 9.06
N TYR A 76 -7.35 19.77 8.40
CA TYR A 76 -7.65 21.17 8.09
C TYR A 76 -8.86 21.62 8.92
N HIS A 77 -8.68 22.69 9.69
CA HIS A 77 -9.77 23.32 10.43
C HIS A 77 -10.28 24.53 9.66
N ARG A 78 -11.61 24.62 9.47
CA ARG A 78 -12.24 25.77 8.82
C ARG A 78 -12.02 27.01 9.69
N HIS A 79 -11.86 28.18 9.08
CA HIS A 79 -12.02 29.43 9.82
C HIS A 79 -13.49 29.55 10.24
N ASN A 80 -13.73 29.79 11.54
CA ASN A 80 -15.06 30.18 12.02
C ASN A 80 -15.49 31.49 11.35
#